data_AF-A0A517Y3X6-F1
#
_entry.id   AF-A0A517Y3X6-F1
#
_cell.length_a   1.000
_cell.length_b   1.000
_cell.length_c   1.000
_cell.angle_alpha   90.00
_cell.angle_beta   90.00
_cell.angle_gamma   90.00
#
_symmetry.space_group_name_H-M   'P 1'
#
loop_
_entity.id
_entity.type
_entity.pdbx_description
1 polymer ?
#
loop_
_entity_poly.entity_id
_entity_poly.type
_entity_poly.pdbx_seq_one_letter_code
_entity_poly.pdbx_strand_id
1 'polypeptide(L)'
;MISTTQDRPAARRTVDPAARLRNSMAAVRVSLSGLGTHKTLTPEQKSEAADPFDASGQFLAASKKLLDTKHPAFRAVTGVRGRIIQYWKGMTLPYPEPGVRLIRLDQIDAFNRRLSELRDELEEAVEQLDRHYAELQSAARTRLGRLFNAQDYPPSLRNLFAVDWDYPSVEPPSYLQQVNPELYEQECRRVAARFDEALQLTEQAFCDELSQLIVHLNDRLSGVTDGKPKVFRDSAVTNLVEFFARFRNLNVRSNEQLDELVSQAQQIVQGLQPQALRENRILRQTVAGELADLRTSLDTLLVDRPRRNIVRRAPALQEAA
;
A
#
# COMPACT_ATOMS: atom_id res chain seq x y z
N MET A 1 -22.19 -52.10 40.50
CA MET A 1 -22.54 -51.50 39.19
C MET A 1 -21.83 -50.16 39.10
N ILE A 2 -20.62 -50.16 38.53
CA ILE A 2 -19.79 -48.95 38.38
C ILE A 2 -20.05 -48.43 36.96
N SER A 3 -20.82 -47.35 36.85
CA SER A 3 -21.01 -46.63 35.59
C SER A 3 -19.90 -45.61 35.43
N THR A 4 -18.83 -46.01 34.74
CA THR A 4 -17.77 -45.11 34.28
C THR A 4 -18.32 -44.29 33.13
N THR A 5 -18.64 -43.02 33.41
CA THR A 5 -18.98 -42.01 32.41
C THR A 5 -17.70 -41.66 31.65
N GLN A 6 -17.68 -42.00 30.36
CA GLN A 6 -16.55 -41.73 29.47
C GLN A 6 -16.57 -40.25 29.12
N ASP A 7 -15.71 -39.48 29.78
CA ASP A 7 -15.45 -38.07 29.49
C ASP A 7 -14.86 -37.96 28.07
N ARG A 8 -15.61 -37.32 27.18
CA ARG A 8 -15.28 -37.20 25.75
C ARG A 8 -14.52 -35.87 25.59
N PRO A 9 -13.25 -35.87 25.16
CA PRO A 9 -12.46 -34.65 25.14
C PRO A 9 -13.07 -33.65 24.15
N ALA A 10 -13.36 -32.44 24.64
CA ALA A 10 -13.82 -31.34 23.84
C ALA A 10 -12.78 -31.02 22.75
N ALA A 11 -13.11 -31.35 21.51
CA ALA A 11 -12.32 -30.97 20.35
C ALA A 11 -12.21 -29.43 20.33
N ARG A 12 -10.99 -28.92 20.51
CA ARG A 12 -10.67 -27.51 20.24
C ARG A 12 -11.08 -27.22 18.80
N ARG A 13 -12.19 -26.49 18.62
CA ARG A 13 -12.58 -25.93 17.32
C ARG A 13 -11.50 -24.94 16.90
N THR A 14 -10.57 -25.37 16.08
CA THR A 14 -9.70 -24.48 15.31
C THR A 14 -10.63 -23.64 14.43
N VAL A 15 -10.92 -22.41 14.85
CA VAL A 15 -11.73 -21.47 14.07
C VAL A 15 -10.97 -21.20 12.77
N ASP A 16 -11.64 -21.43 11.65
CA ASP A 16 -11.15 -21.13 10.30
C ASP A 16 -10.52 -19.72 10.26
N PRO A 17 -9.26 -19.56 9.80
CA PRO A 17 -8.59 -18.28 9.70
C PRO A 17 -9.42 -17.21 8.98
N ALA A 18 -10.18 -17.58 7.93
CA ALA A 18 -11.04 -16.66 7.21
C ALA A 18 -12.22 -16.18 8.08
N ALA A 19 -12.82 -17.08 8.86
CA ALA A 19 -13.88 -16.73 9.81
C ALA A 19 -13.37 -15.82 10.94
N ARG A 20 -12.13 -16.03 11.43
CA ARG A 20 -11.49 -15.11 12.39
C ARG A 20 -11.26 -13.73 11.79
N LEU A 21 -10.77 -13.68 10.55
CA LEU A 21 -10.54 -12.43 9.82
C LEU A 21 -11.85 -11.65 9.66
N ARG A 22 -12.93 -12.34 9.28
CA ARG A 22 -14.26 -11.75 9.14
C ARG A 22 -14.81 -11.16 10.44
N ASN A 23 -14.63 -11.84 11.57
CA ASN A 23 -15.19 -11.39 12.86
C ASN A 23 -14.37 -10.30 13.57
N SER A 24 -13.14 -10.03 13.12
CA SER A 24 -12.22 -9.10 13.79
C SER A 24 -11.80 -7.91 12.93
N MET A 25 -12.27 -7.85 11.68
CA MET A 25 -11.91 -6.82 10.72
C MET A 25 -13.14 -6.08 10.19
N ALA A 26 -12.96 -4.80 9.88
CA ALA A 26 -13.87 -4.00 9.06
C ALA A 26 -13.18 -3.62 7.76
N ALA A 27 -13.96 -3.29 6.73
CA ALA A 27 -13.41 -2.63 5.56
C ALA A 27 -13.23 -1.13 5.81
N VAL A 28 -12.17 -0.59 5.23
CA VAL A 28 -11.86 0.84 5.25
C VAL A 28 -11.31 1.26 3.89
N ARG A 29 -11.73 2.42 3.43
CA ARG A 29 -11.24 3.05 2.20
C ARG A 29 -10.77 4.45 2.52
N VAL A 30 -9.63 4.83 1.94
CA VAL A 30 -9.07 6.19 2.06
C VAL A 30 -8.95 6.77 0.67
N SER A 31 -9.55 7.94 0.49
CA SER A 31 -9.59 8.69 -0.77
C SER A 31 -8.81 9.99 -0.61
N LEU A 32 -7.95 10.29 -1.58
CA LEU A 32 -7.14 11.51 -1.60
C LEU A 32 -7.43 12.29 -2.87
N SER A 33 -8.06 13.45 -2.74
CA SER A 33 -8.27 14.38 -3.85
C SER A 33 -7.10 15.38 -3.94
N GLY A 34 -6.84 15.95 -5.11
CA GLY A 34 -5.74 16.87 -5.32
C GLY A 34 -5.80 17.58 -6.66
N LEU A 35 -5.07 18.69 -6.78
CA LEU A 35 -4.94 19.42 -8.04
C LEU A 35 -4.15 18.61 -9.08
N GLY A 36 -4.67 18.52 -10.31
CA GLY A 36 -3.91 18.04 -11.46
C GLY A 36 -2.75 18.99 -11.79
N THR A 37 -1.51 18.51 -11.75
CA THR A 37 -0.31 19.34 -12.01
C THR A 37 0.13 19.35 -13.47
N HIS A 38 -0.58 18.63 -14.34
CA HIS A 38 -0.32 18.54 -15.77
C HIS A 38 -1.60 18.77 -16.54
N LYS A 39 -1.47 19.33 -17.74
CA LYS A 39 -2.57 19.44 -18.71
C LYS A 39 -2.10 18.98 -20.07
N THR A 40 -2.87 18.12 -20.72
CA THR A 40 -2.60 17.68 -22.09
C THR A 40 -2.67 18.87 -23.04
N LEU A 41 -1.75 18.94 -23.99
CA LEU A 41 -1.77 19.97 -25.04
C LEU A 41 -2.97 19.77 -25.97
N THR A 42 -3.48 20.87 -26.54
CA THR A 42 -4.57 20.79 -27.54
C THR A 42 -4.07 20.11 -28.83
N PRO A 43 -4.95 19.59 -29.69
CA PRO A 43 -4.56 19.01 -30.97
C PRO A 43 -3.67 19.95 -31.81
N GLU A 44 -3.97 21.25 -31.82
CA GLU A 44 -3.22 22.26 -32.56
C GLU A 44 -1.81 22.43 -31.99
N GLN A 45 -1.70 22.54 -30.65
CA GLN A 45 -0.41 22.62 -29.96
C GLN A 45 0.44 21.36 -30.14
N LYS A 46 -0.20 20.18 -30.22
CA LYS A 46 0.50 18.93 -30.53
C LYS A 46 0.99 18.89 -31.97
N SER A 47 0.24 19.43 -32.92
CA SER A 47 0.70 19.56 -34.30
C SER A 47 1.93 20.46 -34.38
N GLU A 48 1.86 21.68 -33.81
CA GLU A 48 3.00 22.62 -33.79
C GLU A 48 4.24 22.01 -33.11
N ALA A 49 4.05 21.21 -32.06
CA ALA A 49 5.16 20.53 -31.38
C ALA A 49 5.72 19.33 -32.16
N ALA A 50 4.95 18.73 -33.07
CA ALA A 50 5.34 17.58 -33.87
C ALA A 50 6.08 17.97 -35.16
N ASP A 51 5.81 19.17 -35.68
CA ASP A 51 6.39 19.69 -36.93
C ASP A 51 7.93 19.60 -37.00
N PRO A 52 8.72 19.93 -35.95
CA PRO A 52 10.18 19.83 -36.01
C PRO A 52 10.72 18.41 -36.19
N PHE A 53 9.89 17.40 -35.96
CA PHE A 53 10.23 15.98 -36.06
C PHE A 53 9.57 15.29 -37.26
N ASP A 54 8.86 16.05 -38.11
CA ASP A 54 8.04 15.52 -39.22
C ASP A 54 7.08 14.40 -38.75
N ALA A 55 6.59 14.54 -37.51
CA ALA A 55 5.72 13.57 -36.87
C ALA A 55 4.27 14.01 -36.98
N SER A 56 3.35 13.04 -37.07
CA SER A 56 1.93 13.32 -36.95
C SER A 56 1.58 13.66 -35.49
N GLY A 57 0.93 14.81 -35.26
CA GLY A 57 0.45 15.21 -33.93
C GLY A 57 -0.50 14.20 -33.27
N GLN A 58 -1.15 13.32 -34.05
CA GLN A 58 -2.00 12.23 -33.53
C GLN A 58 -1.19 11.10 -32.88
N PHE A 59 0.06 10.92 -33.32
CA PHE A 59 0.99 9.93 -32.78
C PHE A 59 1.93 10.53 -31.72
N LEU A 60 1.74 11.81 -31.37
CA LEU A 60 2.50 12.52 -30.33
C LEU A 60 1.65 12.74 -29.07
N ALA A 61 2.15 12.24 -27.94
CA ALA A 61 1.61 12.57 -26.62
C ALA A 61 2.44 13.68 -25.97
N ALA A 62 1.83 14.83 -25.70
CA ALA A 62 2.47 15.96 -25.04
C ALA A 62 1.56 16.56 -23.97
N SER A 63 2.16 16.96 -22.85
CA SER A 63 1.49 17.65 -21.74
C SER A 63 2.38 18.75 -21.18
N LYS A 64 1.76 19.84 -20.70
CA LYS A 64 2.45 20.92 -19.98
C LYS A 64 2.35 20.69 -18.48
N LYS A 65 3.44 20.97 -17.76
CA LYS A 65 3.47 21.00 -16.30
C LYS A 65 2.94 22.35 -15.82
N LEU A 66 1.84 22.36 -15.08
CA LEU A 66 1.17 23.58 -14.64
C LEU A 66 1.90 24.25 -13.47
N LEU A 67 2.37 23.47 -12.50
CA LEU A 67 3.03 23.98 -11.29
C LEU A 67 4.33 23.24 -11.03
N ASP A 68 5.30 23.94 -10.42
CA ASP A 68 6.55 23.28 -10.03
C ASP A 68 6.39 22.47 -8.75
N THR A 69 6.10 21.18 -8.92
CA THR A 69 6.01 20.21 -7.83
C THR A 69 7.28 19.99 -7.01
N LYS A 70 8.44 20.54 -7.46
CA LYS A 70 9.68 20.51 -6.69
C LYS A 70 9.78 21.63 -5.65
N HIS A 71 8.88 22.62 -5.69
CA HIS A 71 8.83 23.70 -4.72
C HIS A 71 8.67 23.16 -3.29
N PRO A 72 9.39 23.70 -2.28
CA PRO A 72 9.32 23.22 -0.90
C PRO A 72 7.89 23.11 -0.35
N ALA A 73 7.05 24.13 -0.58
CA ALA A 73 5.66 24.10 -0.12
C ALA A 73 4.83 23.00 -0.80
N PHE A 74 5.08 22.72 -2.09
CA PHE A 74 4.38 21.63 -2.80
C PHE A 74 4.85 20.26 -2.31
N ARG A 75 6.16 20.13 -2.03
CA ARG A 75 6.75 18.93 -1.42
C ARG A 75 6.20 18.67 -0.03
N ALA A 76 5.91 19.70 0.77
CA ALA A 76 5.27 19.55 2.07
C ALA A 76 3.91 18.85 1.93
N VAL A 77 3.02 19.37 1.07
CA VAL A 77 1.72 18.74 0.76
C VAL A 77 1.90 17.30 0.26
N THR A 78 2.82 17.08 -0.67
CA THR A 78 3.11 15.74 -1.19
C THR A 78 3.61 14.79 -0.09
N GLY A 79 4.39 15.30 0.85
CA GLY A 79 4.91 14.58 2.01
C GLY A 79 3.80 14.14 2.96
N VAL A 80 2.86 15.03 3.32
CA VAL A 80 1.70 14.66 4.15
C VAL A 80 0.86 13.58 3.46
N ARG A 81 0.55 13.75 2.17
CA ARG A 81 -0.21 12.76 1.39
C ARG A 81 0.48 11.40 1.36
N GLY A 82 1.81 11.38 1.21
CA GLY A 82 2.62 10.16 1.28
C GLY A 82 2.48 9.48 2.64
N ARG A 83 2.56 10.24 3.74
CA ARG A 83 2.39 9.73 5.11
C ARG A 83 0.98 9.16 5.35
N ILE A 84 -0.07 9.80 4.83
CA ILE A 84 -1.45 9.26 4.88
C ILE A 84 -1.53 7.89 4.21
N ILE A 85 -1.01 7.76 2.98
CA ILE A 85 -1.04 6.50 2.24
C ILE A 85 -0.22 5.42 2.97
N GLN A 86 0.96 5.78 3.48
CA GLN A 86 1.81 4.86 4.23
C GLN A 86 1.15 4.40 5.53
N TYR A 87 0.52 5.32 6.27
CA TYR A 87 -0.21 5.00 7.49
C TYR A 87 -1.40 4.08 7.20
N TRP A 88 -2.22 4.41 6.21
CA TRP A 88 -3.33 3.56 5.77
C TRP A 88 -2.88 2.15 5.41
N LYS A 89 -1.86 2.02 4.54
CA LYS A 89 -1.32 0.70 4.16
C LYS A 89 -0.69 -0.04 5.33
N GLY A 90 -0.04 0.68 6.25
CA GLY A 90 0.64 0.09 7.41
C GLY A 90 -0.32 -0.47 8.47
N MET A 91 -1.51 0.11 8.57
CA MET A 91 -2.53 -0.29 9.55
C MET A 91 -3.56 -1.28 9.00
N THR A 92 -3.49 -1.64 7.70
CA THR A 92 -4.56 -2.38 7.03
C THR A 92 -4.04 -3.46 6.08
N LEU A 93 -4.87 -4.47 5.86
CA LEU A 93 -4.61 -5.59 4.95
C LEU A 93 -5.22 -5.36 3.57
N PRO A 94 -4.61 -5.85 2.49
CA PRO A 94 -5.21 -5.80 1.15
C PRO A 94 -6.54 -6.56 1.12
N TYR A 95 -7.48 -6.05 0.31
CA TYR A 95 -8.77 -6.68 0.03
C TYR A 95 -8.96 -6.77 -1.50
N PRO A 96 -9.72 -7.75 -2.02
CA PRO A 96 -9.88 -7.92 -3.47
C PRO A 96 -10.51 -6.72 -4.20
N GLU A 97 -11.34 -5.94 -3.50
CA GLU A 97 -11.95 -4.74 -4.07
C GLU A 97 -10.93 -3.58 -4.14
N PRO A 98 -10.69 -2.99 -5.33
CA PRO A 98 -9.76 -1.88 -5.48
C PRO A 98 -10.12 -0.70 -4.57
N GLY A 99 -9.13 -0.18 -3.85
CA GLY A 99 -9.31 0.96 -2.95
C GLY A 99 -9.89 0.62 -1.58
N VAL A 100 -10.34 -0.62 -1.35
CA VAL A 100 -10.78 -1.11 -0.04
C VAL A 100 -9.67 -1.94 0.60
N ARG A 101 -9.54 -1.83 1.93
CA ARG A 101 -8.59 -2.60 2.74
C ARG A 101 -9.27 -3.05 4.03
N LEU A 102 -8.74 -4.07 4.70
CA LEU A 102 -9.27 -4.56 5.97
C LEU A 102 -8.49 -3.96 7.15
N ILE A 103 -9.19 -3.42 8.14
CA ILE A 103 -8.62 -2.90 9.39
C ILE A 103 -9.18 -3.68 10.56
N ARG A 104 -8.37 -3.91 11.60
CA ARG A 104 -8.87 -4.53 12.83
C ARG A 104 -9.86 -3.62 13.54
N LEU A 105 -10.95 -4.19 14.04
CA LEU A 105 -12.01 -3.45 14.74
C LEU A 105 -11.48 -2.66 15.93
N ASP A 106 -10.55 -3.23 16.70
CA ASP A 106 -9.94 -2.60 17.87
C ASP A 106 -8.94 -1.47 17.53
N GLN A 107 -8.59 -1.29 16.25
CA GLN A 107 -7.70 -0.23 15.79
C GLN A 107 -8.44 0.97 15.18
N ILE A 108 -9.76 0.87 14.98
CA ILE A 108 -10.58 1.90 14.31
C ILE A 108 -10.44 3.26 14.98
N ASP A 109 -10.53 3.33 16.31
CA ASP A 109 -10.46 4.61 17.03
C ASP A 109 -9.07 5.26 16.96
N ALA A 110 -8.01 4.46 17.07
CA ALA A 110 -6.64 4.95 16.89
C ALA A 110 -6.41 5.44 15.45
N PHE A 111 -6.94 4.70 14.49
CA PHE A 111 -6.85 5.03 13.07
C PHE A 111 -7.56 6.34 12.72
N ASN A 112 -8.80 6.52 13.20
CA ASN A 112 -9.58 7.74 12.98
C ASN A 112 -8.92 8.98 13.57
N ARG A 113 -8.41 8.87 14.81
CA ARG A 113 -7.68 9.98 15.44
C ARG A 113 -6.45 10.36 14.62
N ARG A 114 -5.63 9.37 14.24
CA ARG A 114 -4.40 9.65 13.49
C ARG A 114 -4.65 10.18 12.08
N LEU A 115 -5.69 9.70 11.38
CA LEU A 115 -6.07 10.27 10.08
C LEU A 115 -6.62 11.69 10.22
N SER A 116 -7.33 12.00 11.30
CA SER A 116 -7.79 13.37 11.57
C SER A 116 -6.61 14.31 11.79
N GLU A 117 -5.62 13.92 12.59
CA GLU A 117 -4.37 14.68 12.75
C GLU A 117 -3.66 14.92 11.41
N LEU A 118 -3.54 13.88 10.58
CA LEU A 118 -2.91 13.99 9.26
C LEU A 118 -3.73 14.84 8.27
N ARG A 119 -5.06 14.90 8.43
CA ARG A 119 -5.93 15.80 7.67
C ARG A 119 -5.66 17.24 8.06
N ASP A 120 -5.57 17.55 9.34
CA ASP A 120 -5.27 18.90 9.83
C ASP A 120 -3.87 19.34 9.36
N GLU A 121 -2.87 18.44 9.42
CA GLU A 121 -1.52 18.68 8.87
C GLU A 121 -1.54 18.92 7.35
N LEU A 122 -2.45 18.25 6.62
CA LEU A 122 -2.60 18.44 5.18
C LEU A 122 -3.21 19.81 4.87
N GLU A 123 -4.24 20.21 5.62
CA GLU A 123 -4.88 21.52 5.50
C GLU A 123 -3.87 22.64 5.75
N GLU A 124 -3.08 22.55 6.82
CA GLU A 124 -2.02 23.52 7.11
C GLU A 124 -0.98 23.58 5.98
N ALA A 125 -0.50 22.44 5.49
CA ALA A 125 0.46 22.40 4.38
C ALA A 125 -0.10 23.02 3.09
N VAL A 126 -1.40 22.86 2.84
CA VAL A 126 -2.11 23.45 1.68
C VAL A 126 -2.24 24.96 1.86
N GLU A 127 -2.54 25.45 3.06
CA GLU A 127 -2.54 26.89 3.34
C GLU A 127 -1.17 27.53 3.10
N GLN A 128 -0.09 26.86 3.53
CA GLN A 128 1.27 27.34 3.24
C GLN A 128 1.56 27.34 1.74
N LEU A 129 1.15 26.30 1.02
CA LEU A 129 1.28 26.24 -0.44
C LEU A 129 0.49 27.36 -1.13
N ASP A 130 -0.72 27.67 -0.67
CA ASP A 130 -1.59 28.73 -1.18
C ASP A 130 -0.93 30.12 -1.05
N ARG A 131 -0.19 30.38 0.04
CA ARG A 131 0.60 31.62 0.22
C ARG A 131 1.67 31.81 -0.85
N HIS A 132 2.26 30.72 -1.34
CA HIS A 132 3.26 30.72 -2.43
C HIS A 132 2.64 30.55 -3.81
N TYR A 133 1.32 30.48 -3.93
CA TYR A 133 0.67 30.07 -5.17
C TYR A 133 0.82 31.12 -6.28
N ALA A 134 0.72 32.41 -5.95
CA ALA A 134 0.92 33.50 -6.92
C ALA A 134 2.35 33.49 -7.51
N GLU A 135 3.36 33.21 -6.68
CA GLU A 135 4.75 33.06 -7.11
C GLU A 135 4.90 31.87 -8.07
N LEU A 136 4.31 30.72 -7.72
CA LEU A 136 4.31 29.52 -8.57
C LEU A 136 3.62 29.76 -9.90
N GLN A 137 2.52 30.50 -9.92
CA GLN A 137 1.80 30.86 -11.13
C GLN A 137 2.62 31.82 -12.01
N SER A 138 3.28 32.81 -11.42
CA SER A 138 4.20 33.71 -12.13
C SER A 138 5.35 32.94 -12.77
N ALA A 139 6.01 32.06 -12.01
CA ALA A 139 7.07 31.20 -12.52
C ALA A 139 6.57 30.28 -13.66
N ALA A 140 5.36 29.73 -13.53
CA ALA A 140 4.75 28.92 -14.58
C ALA A 140 4.46 29.73 -15.85
N ARG A 141 3.98 30.98 -15.73
CA ARG A 141 3.77 31.88 -16.85
C ARG A 141 5.06 32.15 -17.63
N THR A 142 6.16 32.43 -16.92
CA THR A 142 7.47 32.64 -17.55
C THR A 142 7.97 31.36 -18.24
N ARG A 143 7.85 30.19 -17.59
CA ARG A 143 8.37 28.92 -18.12
C ARG A 143 7.54 28.35 -19.27
N LEU A 144 6.22 28.50 -19.23
CA LEU A 144 5.30 27.96 -20.25
C LEU A 144 5.15 28.88 -21.45
N GLY A 145 5.41 30.19 -21.30
CA GLY A 145 5.30 31.15 -22.40
C GLY A 145 3.93 31.09 -23.08
N ARG A 146 3.92 30.83 -24.40
CA ARG A 146 2.69 30.70 -25.21
C ARG A 146 1.76 29.57 -24.78
N LEU A 147 2.26 28.58 -24.04
CA LEU A 147 1.47 27.47 -23.53
C LEU A 147 0.76 27.80 -22.20
N PHE A 148 1.05 28.95 -21.58
CA PHE A 148 0.37 29.36 -20.35
C PHE A 148 -1.09 29.72 -20.63
N ASN A 149 -2.02 29.19 -19.83
CA ASN A 149 -3.42 29.60 -19.83
C ASN A 149 -3.85 29.86 -18.38
N ALA A 150 -4.30 31.08 -18.08
CA ALA A 150 -4.72 31.47 -16.74
C ALA A 150 -5.91 30.65 -16.21
N GLN A 151 -6.78 30.14 -17.09
CA GLN A 151 -7.92 29.30 -16.71
C GLN A 151 -7.52 27.92 -16.20
N ASP A 152 -6.26 27.51 -16.40
CA ASP A 152 -5.73 26.25 -15.85
C ASP A 152 -5.42 26.36 -14.35
N TYR A 153 -5.51 27.56 -13.78
CA TYR A 153 -5.12 27.89 -12.42
C TYR A 153 -6.34 28.40 -11.64
N PRO A 154 -6.89 27.62 -10.69
CA PRO A 154 -7.95 28.09 -9.81
C PRO A 154 -7.47 29.28 -8.97
N PRO A 155 -8.36 30.13 -8.45
CA PRO A 155 -7.96 31.32 -7.68
C PRO A 155 -7.28 30.99 -6.34
N SER A 156 -7.54 29.80 -5.79
CA SER A 156 -6.91 29.30 -4.57
C SER A 156 -6.78 27.78 -4.62
N LEU A 157 -5.82 27.25 -3.86
CA LEU A 157 -5.59 25.83 -3.68
C LEU A 157 -6.34 25.22 -2.49
N ARG A 158 -6.95 26.07 -1.64
CA ARG A 158 -7.76 25.62 -0.51
C ARG A 158 -8.90 24.73 -0.99
N ASN A 159 -9.19 23.66 -0.24
CA ASN A 159 -10.21 22.66 -0.55
C ASN A 159 -9.98 21.85 -1.86
N LEU A 160 -8.89 22.07 -2.60
CA LEU A 160 -8.56 21.25 -3.78
C LEU A 160 -7.79 19.98 -3.40
N PHE A 161 -7.26 19.94 -2.19
CA PHE A 161 -6.62 18.78 -1.60
C PHE A 161 -7.45 18.38 -0.38
N ALA A 162 -7.96 17.15 -0.39
CA ALA A 162 -8.66 16.58 0.74
C ALA A 162 -8.26 15.13 0.95
N VAL A 163 -8.49 14.65 2.17
CA VAL A 163 -8.46 13.25 2.53
C VAL A 163 -9.78 12.90 3.18
N ASP A 164 -10.42 11.86 2.65
CA ASP A 164 -11.69 11.33 3.13
C ASP A 164 -11.53 9.84 3.38
N TRP A 165 -12.25 9.31 4.37
CA TRP A 165 -12.28 7.89 4.64
C TRP A 165 -13.65 7.42 5.14
N ASP A 166 -14.01 6.21 4.75
CA ASP A 166 -15.27 5.57 5.08
C ASP A 166 -15.07 4.07 5.37
N TYR A 167 -16.12 3.46 5.93
CA TYR A 167 -16.17 2.05 6.31
C TYR A 167 -17.25 1.34 5.50
N PRO A 168 -17.00 0.96 4.24
CA PRO A 168 -18.00 0.31 3.41
C PRO A 168 -18.39 -1.06 4.00
N SER A 169 -19.66 -1.44 3.86
CA SER A 169 -20.09 -2.78 4.27
C SER A 169 -19.45 -3.84 3.39
N VAL A 170 -18.83 -4.84 4.01
CA VAL A 170 -18.37 -6.07 3.37
C VAL A 170 -19.29 -7.26 3.65
N GLU A 171 -20.39 -7.03 4.37
CA GLU A 171 -21.38 -8.05 4.67
C GLU A 171 -22.59 -7.99 3.73
N PRO A 172 -23.22 -9.14 3.43
CA PRO A 172 -24.46 -9.17 2.66
C PRO A 172 -25.56 -8.39 3.40
N PRO A 173 -26.35 -7.56 2.70
CA PRO A 173 -27.45 -6.83 3.32
C PRO A 173 -28.50 -7.77 3.94
N SER A 174 -28.88 -7.52 5.20
CA SER A 174 -29.78 -8.40 5.97
C SER A 174 -31.19 -8.49 5.38
N TYR A 175 -31.68 -7.43 4.72
CA TYR A 175 -33.00 -7.44 4.09
C TYR A 175 -33.14 -8.50 2.97
N LEU A 176 -32.03 -8.92 2.36
CA LEU A 176 -32.06 -9.96 1.32
C LEU A 176 -32.53 -11.30 1.88
N GLN A 177 -32.35 -11.57 3.18
CA GLN A 177 -32.87 -12.78 3.80
C GLN A 177 -34.39 -12.92 3.67
N GLN A 178 -35.11 -11.78 3.66
CA GLN A 178 -36.57 -11.76 3.59
C GLN A 178 -37.06 -11.67 2.14
N VAL A 179 -36.35 -10.92 1.30
CA VAL A 179 -36.78 -10.63 -0.08
C VAL A 179 -36.35 -11.72 -1.06
N ASN A 180 -35.13 -12.25 -0.91
CA ASN A 180 -34.57 -13.27 -1.78
C ASN A 180 -33.49 -14.09 -1.04
N PRO A 181 -33.88 -15.16 -0.33
CA PRO A 181 -32.96 -16.01 0.43
C PRO A 181 -31.83 -16.60 -0.43
N GLU A 182 -32.13 -17.00 -1.67
CA GLU A 182 -31.13 -17.56 -2.59
C GLU A 182 -30.05 -16.54 -2.94
N LEU A 183 -30.45 -15.28 -3.21
CA LEU A 183 -29.52 -14.18 -3.46
C LEU A 183 -28.68 -13.87 -2.20
N TYR A 184 -29.30 -13.90 -1.02
CA TYR A 184 -28.57 -13.74 0.25
C TYR A 184 -27.49 -14.83 0.44
N GLU A 185 -27.81 -16.10 0.14
CA GLU A 185 -26.84 -17.20 0.20
C GLU A 185 -25.72 -17.05 -0.84
N GLN A 186 -26.03 -16.53 -2.03
CA GLN A 186 -25.02 -16.24 -3.05
C GLN A 186 -24.07 -15.11 -2.60
N GLU A 187 -24.60 -14.03 -2.02
CA GLU A 187 -23.78 -12.95 -1.48
C GLU A 187 -22.95 -13.43 -0.28
N CYS A 188 -23.50 -14.26 0.61
CA CYS A 188 -22.73 -14.89 1.69
C CYS A 188 -21.52 -15.68 1.17
N ARG A 189 -21.72 -16.50 0.13
CA ARG A 189 -20.63 -17.26 -0.51
C ARG A 189 -19.60 -16.34 -1.16
N ARG A 190 -20.04 -15.27 -1.83
CA ARG A 190 -19.14 -14.28 -2.44
C ARG A 190 -18.30 -13.55 -1.40
N VAL A 191 -18.90 -13.16 -0.28
CA VAL A 191 -18.19 -12.51 0.82
C VAL A 191 -17.16 -13.46 1.42
N ALA A 192 -17.52 -14.72 1.69
CA ALA A 192 -16.56 -15.72 2.18
C ALA A 192 -15.36 -15.86 1.23
N ALA A 193 -15.60 -16.05 -0.07
CA ALA A 193 -14.54 -16.16 -1.07
C ALA A 193 -13.63 -14.92 -1.14
N ARG A 194 -14.18 -13.71 -0.93
CA ARG A 194 -13.37 -12.48 -0.87
C ARG A 194 -12.49 -12.41 0.37
N PHE A 195 -12.93 -12.94 1.51
CA PHE A 195 -12.08 -13.03 2.71
C PHE A 195 -10.97 -14.07 2.54
N ASP A 196 -11.26 -15.20 1.88
CA ASP A 196 -10.24 -16.19 1.51
C ASP A 196 -9.19 -15.57 0.57
N GLU A 197 -9.64 -14.83 -0.45
CA GLU A 197 -8.74 -14.11 -1.36
C GLU A 197 -7.97 -13.00 -0.63
N ALA A 198 -8.58 -12.26 0.30
CA ALA A 198 -7.90 -11.27 1.11
C ALA A 198 -6.76 -11.90 1.94
N LEU A 199 -6.96 -13.13 2.44
CA LEU A 199 -5.94 -13.88 3.15
C LEU A 199 -4.75 -14.18 2.23
N GLN A 200 -5.02 -14.73 1.05
CA GLN A 200 -3.98 -15.02 0.05
C GLN A 200 -3.22 -13.77 -0.38
N LEU A 201 -3.94 -12.66 -0.67
CA LEU A 201 -3.35 -11.37 -1.02
C LEU A 201 -2.45 -10.84 0.08
N THR A 202 -2.86 -11.04 1.33
CA THR A 202 -2.10 -10.57 2.49
C THR A 202 -0.83 -11.37 2.68
N GLU A 203 -0.92 -12.69 2.65
CA GLU A 203 0.27 -13.54 2.77
C GLU A 203 1.24 -13.28 1.62
N GLN A 204 0.75 -13.12 0.40
CA GLN A 204 1.58 -12.78 -0.76
C GLN A 204 2.28 -11.43 -0.56
N ALA A 205 1.53 -10.40 -0.13
CA ALA A 205 2.11 -9.08 0.12
C ALA A 205 3.20 -9.11 1.20
N PHE A 206 3.03 -9.90 2.26
CA PHE A 206 4.06 -10.07 3.28
C PHE A 206 5.28 -10.84 2.79
N CYS A 207 5.08 -11.90 1.98
CA CYS A 207 6.20 -12.64 1.39
C CYS A 207 7.01 -11.74 0.45
N ASP A 208 6.34 -10.99 -0.42
CA ASP A 208 6.99 -10.06 -1.35
C ASP A 208 7.75 -8.96 -0.61
N GLU A 209 7.14 -8.39 0.43
CA GLU A 209 7.79 -7.36 1.25
C GLU A 209 9.00 -7.90 2.02
N LEU A 210 8.87 -9.07 2.66
CA LEU A 210 9.98 -9.72 3.35
C LEU A 210 11.13 -10.04 2.38
N SER A 211 10.81 -10.57 1.19
CA SER A 211 11.80 -10.86 0.15
C SER A 211 12.55 -9.60 -0.28
N GLN A 212 11.83 -8.50 -0.53
CA GLN A 212 12.44 -7.22 -0.88
C GLN A 212 13.34 -6.68 0.24
N LEU A 213 12.91 -6.79 1.50
CA LEU A 213 13.71 -6.34 2.65
C LEU A 213 14.97 -7.18 2.82
N ILE A 214 14.88 -8.51 2.68
CA ILE A 214 16.03 -9.43 2.73
C ILE A 214 16.99 -9.16 1.57
N VAL A 215 16.49 -9.01 0.35
CA VAL A 215 17.30 -8.68 -0.83
C VAL A 215 18.03 -7.35 -0.62
N HIS A 216 17.32 -6.33 -0.12
CA HIS A 216 17.93 -5.04 0.16
C HIS A 216 19.01 -5.15 1.23
N LEU A 217 18.73 -5.84 2.33
CA LEU A 217 19.70 -6.01 3.41
C LEU A 217 20.93 -6.79 2.93
N ASN A 218 20.73 -7.90 2.22
CA ASN A 218 21.82 -8.70 1.68
C ASN A 218 22.67 -7.91 0.67
N ASP A 219 22.07 -7.15 -0.24
CA ASP A 219 22.80 -6.27 -1.16
C ASP A 219 23.65 -5.22 -0.41
N ARG A 220 23.15 -4.70 0.72
CA ARG A 220 23.92 -3.75 1.54
C ARG A 220 25.06 -4.41 2.32
N LEU A 221 24.93 -5.68 2.68
CA LEU A 221 25.95 -6.43 3.42
C LEU A 221 27.02 -7.04 2.51
N SER A 222 26.64 -7.52 1.33
CA SER A 222 27.51 -8.23 0.39
C SER A 222 27.98 -7.39 -0.80
N GLY A 223 27.24 -6.32 -1.14
CA GLY A 223 27.46 -5.57 -2.37
C GLY A 223 28.75 -4.75 -2.38
N VAL A 224 29.39 -4.74 -3.54
CA VAL A 224 30.56 -3.91 -3.87
C VAL A 224 30.14 -2.86 -4.90
N THR A 225 30.57 -1.62 -4.73
CA THR A 225 30.41 -0.52 -5.71
C THR A 225 31.76 0.14 -5.88
N ASP A 226 32.27 0.20 -7.11
CA ASP A 226 33.60 0.72 -7.45
C ASP A 226 34.73 0.13 -6.60
N GLY A 227 34.71 -1.20 -6.40
CA GLY A 227 35.70 -1.93 -5.61
C GLY A 227 35.62 -1.73 -4.09
N LYS A 228 34.66 -0.94 -3.59
CA LYS A 228 34.44 -0.70 -2.16
C LYS A 228 33.11 -1.28 -1.66
N PRO A 229 33.02 -1.72 -0.39
CA PRO A 229 31.75 -2.18 0.18
C PRO A 229 30.67 -1.09 0.10
N LYS A 230 29.43 -1.48 -0.22
CA LYS A 230 28.29 -0.56 -0.19
C LYS A 230 28.11 0.04 1.22
N VAL A 231 27.67 1.30 1.26
CA VAL A 231 27.41 2.00 2.53
C VAL A 231 26.21 1.35 3.22
N PHE A 232 26.46 0.79 4.41
CA PHE A 232 25.44 0.21 5.28
C PHE A 232 24.79 1.29 6.17
N ARG A 233 23.50 1.54 5.97
CA ARG A 233 22.70 2.52 6.72
C ARG A 233 21.81 1.82 7.75
N ASP A 234 21.58 2.48 8.89
CA ASP A 234 20.74 1.95 9.98
C ASP A 234 19.32 1.61 9.51
N SER A 235 18.81 2.41 8.55
CA SER A 235 17.49 2.24 7.95
C SER A 235 17.23 0.83 7.41
N ALA A 236 18.26 0.10 6.97
CA ALA A 236 18.08 -1.27 6.47
C ALA A 236 17.61 -2.23 7.57
N VAL A 237 18.10 -2.05 8.81
CA VAL A 237 17.69 -2.84 9.98
C VAL A 237 16.36 -2.32 10.52
N THR A 238 16.20 -0.99 10.61
CA THR A 238 14.96 -0.36 11.10
C THR A 238 13.73 -0.80 10.28
N ASN A 239 13.85 -0.85 8.95
CA ASN A 239 12.74 -1.27 8.08
C ASN A 239 12.29 -2.72 8.34
N LEU A 240 13.22 -3.63 8.66
CA LEU A 240 12.90 -5.02 9.03
C LEU A 240 12.21 -5.10 10.39
N VAL A 241 12.69 -4.34 11.37
CA VAL A 241 12.06 -4.27 12.70
C VAL A 241 10.63 -3.72 12.60
N GLU A 242 10.42 -2.66 11.82
CA GLU A 242 9.10 -2.11 11.55
C GLU A 242 8.19 -3.12 10.84
N PHE A 243 8.72 -3.86 9.87
CA PHE A 243 8.00 -4.95 9.22
C PHE A 243 7.56 -6.02 10.23
N PHE A 244 8.43 -6.51 11.11
CA PHE A 244 8.07 -7.52 12.11
C PHE A 244 7.04 -7.02 13.12
N ALA A 245 7.11 -5.74 13.52
CA ALA A 245 6.08 -5.13 14.36
C ALA A 245 4.72 -5.11 13.64
N ARG A 246 4.71 -4.72 12.37
CA ARG A 246 3.49 -4.68 11.55
C ARG A 246 2.91 -6.07 11.30
N PHE A 247 3.73 -7.05 10.94
CA PHE A 247 3.31 -8.44 10.72
C PHE A 247 2.60 -9.00 11.96
N ARG A 248 3.18 -8.78 13.15
CA ARG A 248 2.56 -9.20 14.43
C ARG A 248 1.26 -8.46 14.73
N ASN A 249 1.22 -7.15 14.52
CA ASN A 249 0.04 -6.33 14.80
C ASN A 249 -1.16 -6.70 13.90
N LEU A 250 -0.88 -7.02 12.63
CA LEU A 250 -1.90 -7.43 11.66
C LEU A 250 -2.34 -8.89 11.84
N ASN A 251 -1.61 -9.67 12.65
CA ASN A 251 -1.98 -10.97 13.22
C ASN A 251 -2.52 -11.97 12.19
N VAL A 252 -1.83 -12.07 11.06
CA VAL A 252 -2.19 -12.97 9.96
C VAL A 252 -1.57 -14.34 10.23
N ARG A 253 -1.97 -14.96 11.34
CA ARG A 253 -1.58 -16.34 11.71
C ARG A 253 -2.36 -17.35 10.89
N SER A 254 -2.31 -17.22 9.57
CA SER A 254 -2.95 -18.12 8.64
C SER A 254 -1.97 -19.08 7.97
N ASN A 255 -0.67 -18.87 8.14
CA ASN A 255 0.35 -19.71 7.53
C ASN A 255 1.53 -19.94 8.49
N GLU A 256 1.64 -21.17 8.99
CA GLU A 256 2.70 -21.59 9.91
C GLU A 256 4.10 -21.46 9.27
N GLN A 257 4.24 -21.76 7.97
CA GLN A 257 5.53 -21.65 7.27
C GLN A 257 5.99 -20.19 7.15
N LEU A 258 5.06 -19.26 6.87
CA LEU A 258 5.40 -17.83 6.83
C LEU A 258 5.75 -17.31 8.23
N ASP A 259 5.02 -17.74 9.26
CA ASP A 259 5.32 -17.40 10.66
C ASP A 259 6.72 -17.90 11.08
N GLU A 260 7.11 -19.11 10.65
CA GLU A 260 8.44 -19.67 10.87
C GLU A 260 9.54 -18.86 10.18
N LEU A 261 9.37 -18.54 8.89
CA LEU A 261 10.34 -17.73 8.13
C LEU A 261 10.50 -16.33 8.71
N VAL A 262 9.40 -15.69 9.13
CA VAL A 262 9.44 -14.39 9.80
C VAL A 262 10.16 -14.51 11.15
N SER A 263 9.93 -15.58 11.90
CA SER A 263 10.59 -15.82 13.18
C SER A 263 12.10 -16.03 13.00
N GLN A 264 12.52 -16.80 11.99
CA GLN A 264 13.93 -16.99 11.63
C GLN A 264 14.58 -15.66 11.21
N ALA A 265 13.93 -14.89 10.35
CA ALA A 265 14.39 -13.54 9.96
C ALA A 265 14.59 -12.64 11.18
N GLN A 266 13.62 -12.67 12.11
CA GLN A 266 13.66 -11.88 13.32
C GLN A 266 14.83 -12.31 14.22
N GLN A 267 15.09 -13.61 14.38
CA GLN A 267 16.22 -14.10 15.19
C GLN A 267 17.57 -13.69 14.62
N ILE A 268 17.76 -13.75 13.30
CA ILE A 268 18.99 -13.32 12.63
C ILE A 268 19.25 -11.84 12.90
N VAL A 269 18.21 -11.01 12.84
CA VAL A 269 18.32 -9.54 12.94
C VAL A 269 18.28 -9.05 14.39
N GLN A 270 17.72 -9.83 15.31
CA GLN A 270 17.51 -9.45 16.70
C GLN A 270 18.85 -9.28 17.42
N GLY A 271 19.06 -8.11 18.03
CA GLY A 271 20.29 -7.78 18.74
C GLY A 271 21.43 -7.31 17.83
N LEU A 272 21.26 -7.32 16.50
CA LEU A 272 22.24 -6.72 15.59
C LEU A 272 22.26 -5.20 15.76
N GLN A 273 23.40 -4.69 16.21
CA GLN A 273 23.67 -3.26 16.18
C GLN A 273 24.22 -2.89 14.80
N PRO A 274 23.66 -1.89 14.10
CA PRO A 274 24.16 -1.46 12.80
C PRO A 274 25.66 -1.14 12.79
N GLN A 275 26.17 -0.61 13.91
CA GLN A 275 27.58 -0.33 14.09
C GLN A 275 28.46 -1.60 14.11
N ALA A 276 28.00 -2.66 14.76
CA ALA A 276 28.72 -3.94 14.79
C ALA A 276 28.83 -4.55 13.38
N LEU A 277 27.80 -4.41 12.54
CA LEU A 277 27.84 -4.85 11.13
C LEU A 277 28.79 -3.99 10.27
N ARG A 278 29.03 -2.73 10.65
CA ARG A 278 30.01 -1.87 9.98
C ARG A 278 31.45 -2.28 10.30
N GLU A 279 31.71 -2.60 11.57
CA GLU A 279 33.06 -2.82 12.09
C GLU A 279 33.52 -4.29 11.96
N ASN A 280 32.59 -5.25 12.02
CA ASN A 280 32.91 -6.67 11.98
C ASN A 280 32.57 -7.30 10.62
N ARG A 281 33.61 -7.52 9.80
CA ARG A 281 33.48 -8.15 8.48
C ARG A 281 32.99 -9.60 8.54
N ILE A 282 33.41 -10.36 9.55
CA ILE A 282 33.01 -11.77 9.71
C ILE A 282 31.51 -11.83 10.02
N LEU A 283 31.06 -11.05 11.01
CA LEU A 283 29.64 -10.94 11.35
C LEU A 283 28.80 -10.54 10.14
N ARG A 284 29.28 -9.57 9.35
CA ARG A 284 28.61 -9.16 8.11
C ARG A 284 28.46 -10.31 7.11
N GLN A 285 29.50 -11.12 6.92
CA GLN A 285 29.46 -12.27 6.02
C GLN A 285 28.54 -13.38 6.52
N THR A 286 28.55 -13.67 7.83
CA THR A 286 27.66 -14.65 8.45
C THR A 286 26.20 -14.25 8.25
N VAL A 287 25.82 -13.03 8.62
CA VAL A 287 24.44 -12.53 8.48
C VAL A 287 24.01 -12.49 7.00
N ALA A 288 24.91 -12.12 6.08
CA ALA A 288 24.61 -12.16 4.65
C ALA A 288 24.35 -13.59 4.13
N GLY A 289 25.08 -14.59 4.64
CA GLY A 289 24.86 -16.00 4.33
C GLY A 289 23.51 -16.50 4.83
N GLU A 290 23.21 -16.30 6.12
CA GLU A 290 21.94 -16.71 6.73
C GLU A 290 20.72 -16.09 6.02
N LEU A 291 20.83 -14.81 5.62
CA LEU A 291 19.79 -14.12 4.86
C LEU A 291 19.65 -14.65 3.43
N ALA A 292 20.74 -15.11 2.80
CA ALA A 292 20.69 -15.71 1.47
C ALA A 292 19.99 -17.09 1.50
N ASP A 293 20.25 -17.88 2.53
CA ASP A 293 19.58 -19.16 2.75
C ASP A 293 18.09 -18.95 3.00
N LEU A 294 17.74 -18.02 3.90
CA LEU A 294 16.36 -17.68 4.19
C LEU A 294 15.61 -17.17 2.96
N ARG A 295 16.27 -16.36 2.12
CA ARG A 295 15.71 -15.91 0.84
C ARG A 295 15.36 -17.10 -0.07
N THR A 296 16.21 -18.11 -0.14
CA THR A 296 15.98 -19.29 -0.99
C THR A 296 14.75 -20.08 -0.52
N SER A 297 14.58 -20.22 0.79
CA SER A 297 13.37 -20.81 1.39
C SER A 297 12.11 -19.99 1.08
N LEU A 298 12.20 -18.66 1.16
CA LEU A 298 11.10 -17.75 0.85
C LEU A 298 10.73 -17.76 -0.63
N ASP A 299 11.73 -17.81 -1.53
CA ASP A 299 11.52 -17.88 -2.97
C ASP A 299 10.82 -19.20 -3.37
N THR A 300 11.14 -20.31 -2.70
CA THR A 300 10.42 -21.59 -2.87
C THR A 300 8.95 -21.47 -2.48
N LEU A 301 8.67 -20.88 -1.30
CA LEU A 301 7.31 -20.65 -0.83
C LEU A 301 6.50 -19.73 -1.77
N LEU A 302 7.16 -18.78 -2.42
CA LEU A 302 6.57 -17.89 -3.42
C LEU A 302 6.30 -18.59 -4.77
N VAL A 303 7.08 -19.60 -5.15
CA VAL A 303 6.91 -20.35 -6.40
C VAL A 303 5.76 -21.36 -6.30
N ASP A 304 5.62 -22.01 -5.15
CA ASP A 304 4.53 -22.98 -4.91
C ASP A 304 3.15 -22.31 -4.79
N ARG A 305 3.11 -20.98 -4.71
CA ARG A 305 1.87 -20.20 -4.66
C ARG A 305 1.39 -19.80 -6.05
N PRO A 306 0.12 -20.06 -6.41
CA PRO A 306 -0.42 -19.61 -7.67
C PRO A 306 -0.41 -18.07 -7.73
N ARG A 307 0.41 -17.51 -8.62
CA ARG A 307 0.44 -16.06 -8.87
C ARG A 307 -0.89 -15.63 -9.49
N ARG A 308 -1.42 -14.52 -8.98
CA ARG A 308 -2.74 -13.96 -9.33
C ARG A 308 -2.98 -13.91 -10.85
N ASN A 309 -4.05 -14.58 -11.29
CA ASN A 309 -4.58 -14.44 -12.65
C ASN A 309 -5.56 -13.25 -12.65
N ILE A 310 -5.18 -12.12 -13.26
CA ILE A 310 -6.02 -10.92 -13.30
C ILE A 310 -7.08 -11.10 -14.39
N VAL A 311 -8.21 -11.73 -14.05
CA VAL A 311 -9.40 -11.72 -14.90
C VAL A 311 -10.10 -10.37 -14.72
N ARG A 312 -9.84 -9.42 -15.63
CA ARG A 312 -10.61 -8.16 -15.68
C ARG A 312 -12.06 -8.50 -16.02
N ARG A 313 -12.97 -8.25 -15.07
CA ARG A 313 -14.41 -8.36 -15.29
C ARG A 313 -14.85 -7.21 -16.20
N ALA A 314 -15.40 -7.53 -17.38
CA ALA A 314 -15.98 -6.52 -18.28
C ALA A 314 -17.20 -5.87 -17.61
N PRO A 315 -17.44 -4.56 -17.84
CA PRO A 315 -18.65 -3.91 -17.35
C PRO A 315 -19.87 -4.51 -18.05
N ALA A 316 -20.89 -4.87 -17.26
CA ALA A 316 -22.18 -5.31 -17.77
C ALA A 316 -22.81 -4.14 -18.56
N LEU A 317 -23.03 -4.34 -19.85
CA LEU A 317 -23.83 -3.44 -20.67
C LEU A 317 -25.25 -3.44 -20.10
N GLN A 318 -25.67 -2.29 -19.58
CA GLN A 318 -27.09 -2.01 -19.34
C GLN A 318 -27.76 -1.88 -20.71
N GLU A 319 -28.58 -2.87 -21.06
CA GLU A 319 -29.57 -2.72 -22.13
C GLU A 319 -30.60 -1.69 -21.67
N ALA A 320 -30.60 -0.53 -22.33
CA ALA A 320 -31.70 0.42 -22.25
C ALA A 320 -32.73 0.03 -23.30
N ALA A 321 -33.96 -0.20 -22.83
CA ALA A 321 -35.16 -0.19 -23.66
C ALA A 321 -35.49 1.24 -24.12
#